data_AF-A0A1H9Q1L3-F1
#
_entry.id   AF-A0A1H9Q1L3-F1
#
_cell.length_a   1.000
_cell.length_b   1.000
_cell.length_c   1.000
_cell.angle_alpha   90.00
_cell.angle_beta   90.00
_cell.angle_gamma   90.00
#
_symmetry.space_group_name_H-M   'P 1'
#
loop_
_entity.id
_entity.type
_entity.pdbx_description
1 polymer ?
#
loop_
_entity_poly.entity_id
_entity_poly.type
_entity_poly.pdbx_seq_one_letter_code
_entity_poly.pdbx_strand_id
1 'polypeptide(L)'
;MTCRVLTPFGWGGIEAGVTTDSAQAASGLKIRDDGHYTDAGDGTCLAYEVIGGPKNLQMLVESGVVTTVEAYLDPHAPIFTTDRGVKLGDPEAAVRKAYAGLNQLPDIYSEPPDKKLFYYEPGGERGIKFSINGGKVTGISVGSPSIEYGEGCL
;
A
#
# COMPACT_ATOMS: atom_id res chain seq x y z
N MET A 1 0.28 -22.66 -4.47
CA MET A 1 0.77 -21.31 -4.10
C MET A 1 -0.23 -20.32 -4.65
N THR A 2 -1.05 -19.72 -3.80
CA THR A 2 -2.04 -18.72 -4.23
C THR A 2 -1.28 -17.46 -4.65
N CYS A 3 -1.45 -17.01 -5.89
CA CYS A 3 -0.85 -15.76 -6.34
C CYS A 3 -1.53 -14.60 -5.59
N ARG A 4 -0.80 -13.95 -4.68
CA ARG A 4 -1.34 -12.84 -3.87
C ARG A 4 -1.03 -11.53 -4.59
N VAL A 5 -2.08 -10.90 -5.11
CA VAL A 5 -2.02 -9.59 -5.78
C VAL A 5 -2.49 -8.48 -4.83
N LEU A 6 -2.04 -7.26 -5.10
CA LEU A 6 -2.55 -6.05 -4.46
C LEU A 6 -3.86 -5.64 -5.13
N THR A 7 -4.93 -5.50 -4.36
CA THR A 7 -6.21 -4.96 -4.80
C THR A 7 -6.49 -3.66 -4.04
N PRO A 8 -7.46 -2.82 -4.45
CA PRO A 8 -7.85 -1.65 -3.66
C PRO A 8 -8.22 -1.93 -2.20
N PHE A 9 -8.52 -3.19 -1.88
CA PHE A 9 -8.91 -3.63 -0.54
C PHE A 9 -7.72 -4.05 0.32
N GLY A 10 -6.63 -4.54 -0.27
CA GLY A 10 -5.56 -5.16 0.51
C GLY A 10 -4.68 -6.15 -0.27
N TRP A 11 -4.05 -7.06 0.47
CA TRP A 11 -3.18 -8.09 -0.07
C TRP A 11 -3.36 -9.41 0.67
N GLY A 12 -3.61 -10.49 -0.08
CA GLY A 12 -3.51 -11.85 0.47
C GLY A 12 -4.41 -12.15 1.68
N GLY A 13 -5.57 -11.51 1.79
CA GLY A 13 -6.51 -11.63 2.92
C GLY A 13 -6.28 -10.64 4.05
N ILE A 14 -5.24 -9.81 3.96
CA ILE A 14 -5.01 -8.66 4.84
C ILE A 14 -5.65 -7.46 4.15
N GLU A 15 -6.80 -7.02 4.65
CA GLU A 15 -7.61 -5.96 4.03
C GLU A 15 -7.74 -4.74 4.94
N ALA A 16 -7.92 -3.56 4.33
CA ALA A 16 -8.21 -2.35 5.06
C ALA A 16 -9.61 -2.38 5.68
N GLY A 17 -9.72 -1.87 6.91
CA GLY A 17 -10.95 -1.82 7.70
C GLY A 17 -11.19 -3.04 8.59
N VAL A 18 -10.29 -4.03 8.60
CA VAL A 18 -10.37 -5.16 9.54
C VAL A 18 -9.35 -5.04 10.66
N THR A 19 -9.61 -5.72 11.78
CA THR A 19 -8.64 -5.81 12.88
C THR A 19 -7.43 -6.66 12.49
N THR A 20 -6.31 -6.44 13.17
CA THR A 20 -5.09 -7.28 13.00
C THR A 20 -5.37 -8.78 13.23
N ASP A 21 -6.17 -9.12 14.24
CA ASP A 21 -6.59 -10.51 14.49
C ASP A 21 -7.40 -11.10 13.33
N SER A 22 -8.33 -10.32 12.76
CA SER A 22 -9.13 -10.74 11.60
C SER A 22 -8.26 -10.92 10.36
N ALA A 23 -7.29 -10.01 10.14
CA ALA A 23 -6.34 -10.10 9.04
C ALA A 23 -5.43 -11.34 9.17
N GLN A 24 -4.97 -11.66 10.37
CA GLN A 24 -4.19 -12.87 10.66
C GLN A 24 -5.01 -14.14 10.40
N ALA A 25 -6.27 -14.16 10.85
CA ALA A 25 -7.17 -15.30 10.64
C ALA A 25 -7.49 -15.51 9.14
N ALA A 26 -7.79 -14.44 8.41
CA ALA A 26 -8.17 -14.51 6.99
C ALA A 26 -6.98 -14.85 6.08
N SER A 27 -5.80 -14.27 6.35
CA SER A 27 -4.60 -14.50 5.54
C SER A 27 -3.88 -15.82 5.86
N GLY A 28 -4.10 -16.35 7.07
CA GLY A 28 -3.34 -17.47 7.63
C GLY A 28 -1.86 -17.11 7.91
N LEU A 29 -1.52 -15.83 7.91
CA LEU A 29 -0.16 -15.33 8.12
C LEU A 29 -0.02 -14.78 9.53
N LYS A 30 1.17 -14.99 10.12
CA LYS A 30 1.51 -14.31 11.35
C LYS A 30 1.91 -12.88 11.06
N ILE A 31 1.25 -11.93 11.70
CA ILE A 31 1.60 -10.50 11.63
C ILE A 31 2.02 -10.01 13.00
N ARG A 32 2.89 -9.01 13.05
CA ARG A 32 3.28 -8.34 14.30
C ARG A 32 3.53 -6.86 14.06
N ASP A 33 3.38 -6.10 15.12
CA ASP A 33 3.98 -4.77 15.25
C ASP A 33 5.50 -4.91 15.07
N ASP A 34 6.07 -4.17 14.13
CA ASP A 34 7.51 -4.20 13.86
C ASP A 34 8.30 -3.20 14.73
N GLY A 35 7.60 -2.45 15.60
CA GLY A 35 8.16 -1.49 16.53
C GLY A 35 8.46 -0.12 15.91
N HIS A 36 8.13 0.10 14.64
CA HIS A 36 8.24 1.39 13.99
C HIS A 36 6.89 2.11 14.02
N TYR A 37 6.94 3.37 14.45
CA TYR A 37 5.85 4.31 14.30
C TYR A 37 6.09 5.07 13.00
N THR A 38 5.04 5.39 12.26
CA THR A 38 5.17 6.39 11.20
C THR A 38 5.42 7.75 11.84
N ASP A 39 5.99 8.70 11.09
CA ASP A 39 6.48 10.00 11.60
C ASP A 39 5.40 10.93 12.21
N ALA A 40 4.15 10.44 12.36
CA ALA A 40 2.98 11.14 12.92
C ALA A 40 3.20 11.63 14.36
N GLY A 41 4.18 11.07 15.06
CA GLY A 41 4.69 11.59 16.34
C GLY A 41 3.77 11.41 17.56
N ASP A 42 2.58 10.85 17.40
CA ASP A 42 1.61 10.59 18.48
C ASP A 42 1.50 9.10 18.88
N GLY A 43 2.13 8.21 18.12
CA GLY A 43 2.13 6.76 18.36
C GLY A 43 0.84 6.04 17.96
N THR A 44 -0.05 6.68 17.19
CA THR A 44 -1.36 6.11 16.83
C THR A 44 -1.33 5.25 15.57
N CYS A 45 -0.36 5.49 14.68
CA CYS A 45 -0.14 4.72 13.46
C CYS A 45 1.08 3.81 13.58
N LEU A 46 0.81 2.50 13.66
CA LEU A 46 1.81 1.47 13.86
C LEU A 46 2.12 0.75 12.55
N ALA A 47 3.40 0.54 12.27
CA ALA A 47 3.83 -0.35 11.19
C ALA A 47 3.80 -1.80 11.67
N TYR A 48 3.14 -2.64 10.88
CA TYR A 48 3.04 -4.08 11.10
C TYR A 48 3.69 -4.80 9.91
N GLU A 49 4.39 -5.89 10.20
CA GLU A 49 4.99 -6.75 9.20
C GLU A 49 4.39 -8.16 9.21
N VAL A 50 4.57 -8.89 8.10
CA VAL A 50 4.30 -10.33 8.06
C VAL A 50 5.56 -11.08 8.49
N ILE A 51 5.48 -11.85 9.57
CA ILE A 51 6.63 -12.62 10.09
C ILE A 51 7.06 -13.66 9.05
N GLY A 52 8.32 -13.56 8.59
CA GLY A 52 8.86 -14.42 7.54
C GLY A 52 8.26 -14.17 6.15
N GLY A 53 7.51 -13.09 5.99
CA GLY A 53 6.96 -12.62 4.72
C GLY A 53 7.93 -11.71 3.95
N PRO A 54 7.43 -11.08 2.88
CA PRO A 54 8.18 -10.08 2.12
C PRO A 54 8.60 -8.89 3.00
N LYS A 55 9.90 -8.54 2.99
CA LYS A 55 10.44 -7.43 3.79
C LYS A 55 9.99 -6.05 3.33
N ASN A 56 9.58 -5.93 2.08
CA ASN A 56 9.14 -4.68 1.45
C ASN A 56 7.62 -4.55 1.45
N LEU A 57 6.93 -5.26 2.34
CA LEU A 57 5.49 -5.20 2.55
C LEU A 57 5.23 -4.86 4.02
N GLN A 58 4.52 -3.76 4.25
CA GLN A 58 4.08 -3.34 5.57
C GLN A 58 2.57 -3.09 5.59
N MET A 59 1.99 -3.18 6.77
CA MET A 59 0.62 -2.76 7.06
C MET A 59 0.70 -1.58 8.00
N LEU A 60 -0.12 -0.58 7.75
CA LEU A 60 -0.32 0.51 8.68
C LEU A 60 -1.59 0.25 9.46
N VAL A 61 -1.48 0.36 10.78
CA VAL A 61 -2.53 0.01 11.73
C VAL A 61 -2.80 1.19 12.64
N GLU A 62 -4.05 1.64 12.64
CA GLU A 62 -4.54 2.71 13.47
C GLU A 62 -5.60 2.16 14.42
N SER A 63 -5.43 2.37 15.72
CA SER A 63 -6.38 1.89 16.73
C SER A 63 -6.71 0.39 16.62
N GLY A 64 -5.74 -0.43 16.17
CA GLY A 64 -5.89 -1.88 15.98
C GLY A 64 -6.57 -2.31 14.67
N VAL A 65 -6.88 -1.36 13.78
CA VAL A 65 -7.49 -1.60 12.46
C VAL A 65 -6.47 -1.33 11.36
N VAL A 66 -6.37 -2.26 10.40
CA VAL A 66 -5.53 -2.05 9.21
C VAL A 66 -6.13 -0.93 8.37
N THR A 67 -5.37 0.13 8.12
CA THR A 67 -5.78 1.25 7.25
C THR A 67 -5.23 1.08 5.85
N THR A 68 -3.97 0.66 5.76
CA THR A 68 -3.21 0.61 4.51
C THR A 68 -2.31 -0.62 4.48
N VAL A 69 -2.12 -1.20 3.30
CA VAL A 69 -1.06 -2.17 3.00
C VAL A 69 -0.14 -1.58 1.94
N GLU A 70 1.16 -1.52 2.22
CA GLU A 70 2.14 -0.84 1.38
C GLU A 70 3.23 -1.79 0.92
N ALA A 71 3.48 -1.79 -0.39
CA ALA A 71 4.57 -2.51 -1.01
C ALA A 71 5.53 -1.52 -1.66
N TYR A 72 6.83 -1.68 -1.41
CA TYR A 72 7.86 -0.78 -1.95
C TYR A 72 8.86 -1.50 -2.83
N LEU A 73 9.43 -0.79 -3.78
CA LEU A 73 10.47 -1.32 -4.64
C LEU A 73 11.78 -1.45 -3.83
N ASP A 74 12.21 -2.68 -3.62
CA ASP A 74 13.53 -3.04 -3.11
C ASP A 74 14.20 -3.98 -4.13
N PRO A 75 15.47 -3.77 -4.51
CA PRO A 75 16.17 -4.59 -5.52
C PRO A 75 16.19 -6.10 -5.24
N HIS A 76 16.05 -6.50 -3.97
CA HIS A 76 16.09 -7.89 -3.53
C HIS A 76 14.72 -8.44 -3.12
N ALA A 77 13.66 -7.65 -3.28
CA ALA A 77 12.33 -8.01 -2.88
C ALA A 77 11.54 -8.80 -3.92
N PRO A 78 10.50 -9.54 -3.48
CA PRO A 78 9.53 -10.13 -4.39
C PRO A 78 8.78 -9.06 -5.21
N ILE A 79 8.42 -9.42 -6.43
CA ILE A 79 7.68 -8.57 -7.35
C ILE A 79 6.20 -8.55 -6.94
N PHE A 80 5.74 -7.43 -6.39
CA PHE A 80 4.31 -7.19 -6.17
C PHE A 80 3.63 -6.76 -7.46
N THR A 81 2.43 -7.29 -7.66
CA THR A 81 1.58 -7.01 -8.84
C THR A 81 0.18 -6.67 -8.36
N THR A 82 -0.47 -5.70 -9.00
CA THR A 82 -1.88 -5.39 -8.74
C THR A 82 -2.83 -6.36 -9.44
N ASP A 83 -4.09 -6.32 -9.06
CA ASP A 83 -5.20 -7.00 -9.74
C ASP A 83 -5.33 -6.65 -11.23
N ARG A 84 -4.85 -5.47 -11.64
CA ARG A 84 -4.81 -5.03 -13.06
C ARG A 84 -3.44 -5.17 -13.71
N GLY A 85 -2.51 -5.88 -13.07
CA GLY A 85 -1.24 -6.28 -13.66
C GLY A 85 -0.12 -5.25 -13.58
N VAL A 86 -0.29 -4.14 -12.86
CA VAL A 86 0.76 -3.14 -12.64
C VAL A 86 1.73 -3.64 -11.56
N LYS A 87 3.02 -3.45 -11.77
CA LYS A 87 4.08 -3.94 -10.88
C LYS A 87 4.97 -2.81 -10.38
N LEU A 88 5.66 -3.08 -9.28
CA LEU A 88 6.81 -2.27 -8.88
C LEU A 88 7.87 -2.30 -10.00
N GLY A 89 8.39 -1.13 -10.36
CA GLY A 89 9.35 -0.91 -11.44
C GLY A 89 8.73 -0.61 -12.81
N ASP A 90 7.41 -0.80 -12.98
CA ASP A 90 6.73 -0.46 -14.24
C ASP A 90 6.76 1.05 -14.51
N PRO A 91 6.70 1.48 -15.78
CA PRO A 91 6.60 2.89 -16.12
C PRO A 91 5.22 3.46 -15.74
N GLU A 92 5.15 4.77 -15.48
CA GLU A 92 3.90 5.51 -15.22
C GLU A 92 2.80 5.23 -16.29
N ALA A 93 3.21 5.05 -17.55
CA ALA A 93 2.31 4.74 -18.65
C ALA A 93 1.53 3.42 -18.45
N ALA A 94 2.11 2.43 -17.76
CA ALA A 94 1.42 1.19 -17.44
C ALA A 94 0.27 1.43 -16.45
N VAL A 95 0.50 2.28 -15.44
CA VAL A 95 -0.53 2.69 -14.47
C VAL A 95 -1.70 3.36 -15.18
N ARG A 96 -1.42 4.37 -16.01
CA ARG A 96 -2.44 5.13 -16.75
C ARG A 96 -3.23 4.27 -17.74
N LYS A 97 -2.61 3.21 -18.26
CA LYS A 97 -3.29 2.24 -19.14
C LYS A 97 -4.22 1.31 -18.36
N ALA A 98 -3.82 0.90 -17.16
CA ALA A 98 -4.57 -0.06 -16.34
C ALA A 98 -5.69 0.59 -15.51
N TYR A 99 -5.52 1.86 -15.13
CA TYR A 99 -6.44 2.59 -14.26
C TYR A 99 -6.90 3.89 -14.92
N ALA A 100 -8.20 4.01 -15.15
CA ALA A 100 -8.85 5.24 -15.61
C ALA A 100 -9.29 6.11 -14.42
N GLY A 101 -9.46 7.41 -14.64
CA GLY A 101 -9.94 8.33 -13.59
C GLY A 101 -8.93 8.61 -12.48
N LEU A 102 -7.63 8.44 -12.76
CA LEU A 102 -6.57 8.68 -11.78
C LEU A 102 -6.55 10.15 -11.34
N ASN A 103 -6.57 10.37 -10.02
CA ASN A 103 -6.18 11.65 -9.45
C ASN A 103 -4.65 11.70 -9.32
N GLN A 104 -4.05 12.87 -9.56
CA GLN A 104 -2.61 13.06 -9.48
C GLN A 104 -2.30 14.19 -8.51
N LEU A 105 -1.40 13.92 -7.56
CA LEU A 105 -0.84 14.93 -6.66
C LEU A 105 0.69 14.93 -6.76
N PRO A 106 1.35 16.10 -6.62
CA PRO A 106 2.80 16.13 -6.48
C PRO A 106 3.21 15.35 -5.23
N ASP A 107 4.38 14.71 -5.28
CA ASP A 107 4.96 14.09 -4.09
C ASP A 107 5.71 15.17 -3.29
N ILE A 108 5.14 15.56 -2.15
CA ILE A 108 5.61 16.69 -1.33
C ILE A 108 7.01 16.48 -0.72
N TYR A 109 7.51 15.24 -0.72
CA TYR A 109 8.82 14.89 -0.17
C TYR A 109 9.90 14.74 -1.24
N SER A 110 9.57 14.95 -2.51
CA SER A 110 10.49 14.76 -3.64
C SER A 110 10.41 15.90 -4.64
N GLU A 111 11.46 16.03 -5.46
CA GLU A 111 11.46 17.04 -6.53
C GLU A 111 10.60 16.58 -7.72
N PRO A 112 9.97 17.52 -8.45
CA PRO A 112 9.40 17.22 -9.76
C PRO A 112 10.45 16.51 -10.64
N PRO A 113 10.06 15.48 -11.42
CA PRO A 113 8.70 15.16 -11.85
C PRO A 113 8.01 14.08 -11.01
N ASP A 114 8.46 13.80 -9.79
CA ASP A 114 7.89 12.73 -8.96
C ASP A 114 6.48 13.08 -8.49
N LYS A 115 5.60 12.06 -8.42
CA LYS A 115 4.17 12.26 -8.12
C LYS A 115 3.54 11.03 -7.49
N LYS A 116 2.35 11.22 -6.94
CA LYS A 116 1.46 10.14 -6.54
C LYS A 116 0.26 10.08 -7.50
N LEU A 117 -0.11 8.87 -7.92
CA LEU A 117 -1.33 8.61 -8.68
C LEU A 117 -2.30 7.81 -7.82
N PHE A 118 -3.55 8.26 -7.74
CA PHE A 118 -4.58 7.65 -6.91
C PHE A 118 -5.71 7.11 -7.77
N TYR A 119 -6.08 5.88 -7.50
CA TYR A 119 -7.27 5.24 -8.03
C TYR A 119 -8.19 4.86 -6.87
N TYR A 120 -9.48 5.13 -6.99
CA TYR A 120 -10.50 4.69 -6.04
C TYR A 120 -11.54 3.83 -6.74
N GLU A 121 -12.02 2.81 -6.03
CA GLU A 121 -13.21 2.08 -6.42
C GLU A 121 -14.46 2.98 -6.33
N PRO A 122 -15.54 2.67 -7.06
CA PRO A 122 -16.81 3.38 -6.90
C PRO A 122 -17.24 3.45 -5.43
N GLY A 123 -17.53 4.66 -4.95
CA GLY A 123 -17.84 4.92 -3.54
C GLY A 123 -16.68 5.52 -2.74
N GLY A 124 -15.43 5.44 -3.23
CA GLY A 124 -14.30 6.17 -2.65
C GLY A 124 -13.73 5.60 -1.35
N GLU A 125 -14.30 4.52 -0.82
CA GLU A 125 -13.87 3.94 0.47
C GLU A 125 -12.62 3.08 0.37
N ARG A 126 -12.25 2.63 -0.83
CA ARG A 126 -11.11 1.74 -1.09
C ARG A 126 -10.36 2.17 -2.34
N GLY A 127 -9.03 2.12 -2.29
CA GLY A 127 -8.20 2.65 -3.36
C GLY A 127 -6.79 2.11 -3.42
N ILE A 128 -6.06 2.59 -4.43
CA ILE A 128 -4.65 2.32 -4.69
C ILE A 128 -3.93 3.64 -4.93
N LYS A 129 -2.83 3.86 -4.19
CA LYS A 129 -1.83 4.90 -4.42
C LYS A 129 -0.61 4.28 -5.09
N PHE A 130 -0.21 4.85 -6.22
CA PHE A 130 1.07 4.56 -6.87
C PHE A 130 2.05 5.70 -6.61
N SER A 131 3.21 5.38 -6.04
CA SER A 131 4.34 6.31 -5.96
C SER A 131 5.15 6.23 -7.26
N ILE A 132 5.29 7.36 -7.95
CA ILE A 132 6.02 7.45 -9.22
C ILE A 132 7.28 8.29 -9.01
N ASN A 133 8.44 7.63 -9.02
CA ASN A 133 9.72 8.31 -8.90
C ASN A 133 10.59 8.00 -10.12
N GLY A 134 11.20 9.02 -10.72
CA GLY A 134 11.97 8.85 -11.96
C GLY A 134 11.15 8.23 -13.11
N GLY A 135 9.83 8.46 -13.12
CA GLY A 135 8.89 7.92 -14.11
C GLY A 135 8.51 6.45 -13.93
N LYS A 136 8.87 5.82 -12.81
CA LYS A 136 8.58 4.42 -12.51
C LYS A 136 7.81 4.24 -11.20
N VAL A 137 7.04 3.17 -11.11
CA VAL A 137 6.34 2.77 -9.89
C VAL A 137 7.37 2.30 -8.85
N THR A 138 7.54 3.07 -7.78
CA THR A 138 8.44 2.74 -6.65
C THR A 138 7.70 2.28 -5.41
N GLY A 139 6.39 2.50 -5.34
CA GLY A 139 5.55 2.04 -4.25
C GLY A 139 4.10 1.87 -4.68
N ILE A 140 3.41 0.91 -4.07
CA ILE A 140 1.99 0.64 -4.23
C ILE A 140 1.39 0.52 -2.83
N SER A 141 0.53 1.48 -2.46
CA SER A 141 -0.23 1.43 -1.21
C SER A 141 -1.70 1.18 -1.54
N VAL A 142 -2.36 0.27 -0.82
CA VAL A 142 -3.77 -0.07 -1.02
C VAL A 142 -4.52 -0.02 0.29
N GLY A 143 -5.81 0.31 0.26
CA GLY A 143 -6.62 0.29 1.47
C GLY A 143 -7.65 1.40 1.52
N SER A 144 -7.86 1.95 2.72
CA SER A 144 -8.83 3.02 3.01
C SER A 144 -8.42 4.35 2.35
N PRO A 145 -9.20 5.44 2.51
CA PRO A 145 -8.76 6.78 2.11
C PRO A 145 -7.46 7.23 2.78
N SER A 146 -7.01 6.54 3.83
CA SER A 146 -5.74 6.83 4.50
C SER A 146 -4.53 6.70 3.58
N ILE A 147 -4.65 6.03 2.42
CA ILE A 147 -3.60 6.01 1.40
C ILE A 147 -3.15 7.40 0.95
N GLU A 148 -3.97 8.43 1.09
CA GLU A 148 -3.60 9.82 0.76
C GLU A 148 -2.59 10.43 1.72
N TYR A 149 -2.54 9.95 2.97
CA TYR A 149 -1.60 10.46 3.96
C TYR A 149 -0.20 9.90 3.71
N GLY A 150 0.82 10.73 3.93
CA GLY A 150 2.22 10.31 3.86
C GLY A 150 2.53 9.18 4.83
N GLU A 151 1.85 9.20 5.98
CA GLU A 151 1.96 8.24 7.08
C GLU A 151 0.93 7.12 7.02
N GLY A 152 0.01 7.15 6.03
CA GLY A 152 -1.02 6.14 5.80
C GLY A 152 -2.05 5.93 6.93
N CYS A 153 -2.15 6.88 7.87
CA CYS A 153 -3.11 6.98 8.98
C CYS A 153 -3.58 8.45 9.15
N LEU A 154 -4.58 8.68 10.00
CA LEU A 154 -5.30 9.94 10.22
C LEU A 154 -5.04 10.58 11.59
#